data_AF-A0A2V8B275-F1
#
_entry.id   AF-A0A2V8B275-F1
#
_cell.length_a   1.000
_cell.length_b   1.000
_cell.length_c   1.000
_cell.angle_alpha   90.00
_cell.angle_beta   90.00
_cell.angle_gamma   90.00
#
_symmetry.space_group_name_H-M   'P 1'
#
loop_
_entity.id
_entity.type
_entity.pdbx_description
1 polymer ?
#
loop_
_entity_poly.entity_id
_entity_poly.type
_entity_poly.pdbx_seq_one_letter_code
_entity_poly.pdbx_strand_id
1 'polypeptide(L)'
;MGGFVWRAAWRWGAIAGAILVGRYFLDDFVLPRIFDPLRASAMSQALITTYFLAAAVTSWWTCRIGAGVLVAIIASLIGSFASFIYAAVVLIAPVDAWSTRAGLDEVLGVPVILVAVSAAAGTIGGFVGRLLRRGNRHSPAMFGISIGTLIGGMNLLDTAMHPFADDDAALMLVYVGGLLLLWSIAGFGAAGRTRRLADAMKAGAIVGVITIAVFHVASIARINFFLDTIRYRDDWRNLLARFDASGFHSLRTYATYEYMRMTPIVLGLGAFGRAISGALGGAVSGATRTSSSPSR
;
A
#
# COMPACT_ATOMS: atom_id res chain seq x y z
N MET A 1 24.07 -1.67 15.82
CA MET A 1 22.68 -1.59 15.28
C MET A 1 22.20 -0.16 15.04
N GLY A 2 22.47 0.79 15.94
CA GLY A 2 21.99 2.18 15.84
C GLY A 2 22.27 2.88 14.50
N GLY A 3 23.47 2.74 13.94
CA GLY A 3 23.82 3.40 12.66
C GLY A 3 23.02 2.93 11.44
N PHE A 4 22.56 1.66 11.40
CA PHE A 4 21.71 1.18 10.31
C PHE A 4 20.29 1.70 10.46
N VAL A 5 19.73 1.60 11.67
CA VAL A 5 18.37 2.01 11.98
C VAL A 5 18.19 3.50 11.71
N TRP A 6 19.15 4.34 12.12
CA TRP A 6 19.14 5.77 11.84
C TRP A 6 19.13 6.09 10.33
N ARG A 7 20.05 5.48 9.56
CA ARG A 7 20.12 5.68 8.10
C ARG A 7 18.86 5.23 7.38
N ALA A 8 18.23 4.15 7.85
CA ALA A 8 16.98 3.66 7.31
C ALA A 8 15.81 4.59 7.67
N ALA A 9 15.69 4.98 8.94
CA ALA A 9 14.58 5.75 9.47
C ALA A 9 14.55 7.22 8.99
N TRP A 10 15.71 7.86 8.83
CA TRP A 10 15.78 9.28 8.44
C TRP A 10 15.00 9.58 7.15
N ARG A 11 15.14 8.75 6.12
CA ARG A 11 14.45 8.96 4.82
C ARG A 11 12.93 8.88 4.96
N TRP A 12 12.46 7.88 5.71
CA TRP A 12 11.02 7.71 5.97
C TRP A 12 10.48 8.81 6.90
N GLY A 13 11.28 9.24 7.87
CA GLY A 13 10.95 10.34 8.76
C GLY A 13 10.86 11.69 8.04
N ALA A 14 11.74 11.94 7.06
CA ALA A 14 11.67 13.11 6.20
C ALA A 14 10.40 13.12 5.34
N ILE A 15 10.01 11.97 4.78
CA ILE A 15 8.74 11.82 4.04
C ILE A 15 7.55 12.09 4.97
N ALA A 16 7.52 11.46 6.14
CA ALA A 16 6.46 11.67 7.13
C ALA A 16 6.37 13.13 7.59
N GLY A 17 7.51 13.77 7.81
CA GLY A 17 7.60 15.20 8.14
C GLY A 17 7.07 16.08 7.02
N ALA A 18 7.42 15.79 5.76
CA ALA A 18 6.91 16.52 4.60
C ALA A 18 5.38 16.38 4.45
N ILE A 19 4.83 15.20 4.73
CA ILE A 19 3.37 14.97 4.71
C ILE A 19 2.68 15.81 5.79
N LEU A 20 3.21 15.82 7.02
CA LEU A 20 2.65 16.59 8.15
C LEU A 20 2.74 18.10 7.90
N VAL A 21 3.94 18.60 7.61
CA VAL A 21 4.20 20.03 7.34
C VAL A 21 3.43 20.49 6.11
N GLY A 22 3.38 19.67 5.06
CA GLY A 22 2.62 19.95 3.85
C GLY A 22 1.13 20.11 4.14
N ARG A 23 0.53 19.26 4.98
CA ARG A 23 -0.87 19.43 5.42
C ARG A 23 -1.04 20.77 6.12
N TYR A 24 -0.25 21.05 7.16
CA TYR A 24 -0.43 22.29 7.93
C TYR A 24 -0.27 23.53 7.05
N PHE A 25 0.71 23.51 6.15
CA PHE A 25 0.88 24.58 5.16
C PHE A 25 -0.37 24.78 4.28
N LEU A 26 -0.99 23.71 3.80
CA LEU A 26 -2.22 23.81 3.00
C LEU A 26 -3.41 24.34 3.82
N ASP A 27 -3.50 23.91 5.08
CA ASP A 27 -4.57 24.31 6.00
C ASP A 27 -4.44 25.79 6.38
N ASP A 28 -3.22 26.28 6.56
CA ASP A 28 -2.94 27.66 6.99
C ASP A 28 -2.90 28.68 5.84
N PHE A 29 -2.45 28.29 4.63
CA PHE A 29 -2.20 29.26 3.54
C PHE A 29 -3.08 29.12 2.31
N VAL A 30 -3.54 27.92 1.99
CA VAL A 30 -4.24 27.68 0.71
C VAL A 30 -5.75 27.71 0.91
N LEU A 31 -6.25 27.09 1.97
CA LEU A 31 -7.68 27.03 2.27
C LEU A 31 -7.97 27.26 3.77
N PRO A 32 -7.61 28.44 4.31
CA PRO A 32 -7.86 28.75 5.70
C PRO A 32 -9.37 28.70 5.99
N ARG A 33 -9.75 28.03 7.10
CA ARG A 33 -11.12 27.94 7.67
C ARG A 33 -12.07 26.88 7.10
N ILE A 34 -11.63 25.97 6.23
CA ILE A 34 -12.44 24.83 5.78
C ILE A 34 -11.78 23.54 6.25
N PHE A 35 -12.34 22.91 7.28
CA PHE A 35 -11.99 21.53 7.61
C PHE A 35 -12.44 20.64 6.45
N ASP A 36 -11.48 20.03 5.76
CA ASP A 36 -11.72 19.11 4.66
C ASP A 36 -11.44 17.67 5.13
N PRO A 37 -12.49 16.85 5.36
CA PRO A 37 -12.34 15.46 5.81
C PRO A 37 -11.51 14.61 4.85
N LEU A 38 -11.54 14.89 3.54
CA LEU A 38 -10.80 14.14 2.54
C LEU A 38 -9.31 14.35 2.69
N ARG A 39 -8.87 15.57 3.02
CA ARG A 39 -7.46 15.91 3.24
C ARG A 39 -6.90 15.28 4.51
N ALA A 40 -7.66 15.34 5.61
CA ALA A 40 -7.29 14.69 6.86
C ALA A 40 -7.19 13.16 6.70
N SER A 41 -8.11 12.56 5.95
CA SER A 41 -8.08 11.15 5.58
C SER A 41 -6.87 10.81 4.70
N ALA A 42 -6.61 11.59 3.64
CA ALA A 42 -5.49 11.39 2.74
C ALA A 42 -4.14 11.47 3.46
N MET A 43 -3.96 12.44 4.36
CA MET A 43 -2.75 12.53 5.21
C MET A 43 -2.58 11.29 6.08
N SER A 44 -3.66 10.87 6.77
CA SER A 44 -3.63 9.71 7.66
C SER A 44 -3.25 8.44 6.90
N GLN A 45 -3.85 8.22 5.73
CA GLN A 45 -3.51 7.11 4.84
C GLN A 45 -2.06 7.17 4.34
N ALA A 46 -1.57 8.37 3.97
CA ALA A 46 -0.20 8.55 3.52
C ALA A 46 0.82 8.25 4.63
N LEU A 47 0.56 8.67 5.87
CA LEU A 47 1.40 8.37 7.03
C LEU A 47 1.38 6.89 7.39
N ILE A 48 0.20 6.26 7.46
CA ILE A 48 0.05 4.82 7.69
C ILE A 48 0.83 4.03 6.63
N THR A 49 0.67 4.40 5.36
CA THR A 49 1.38 3.77 4.24
C THR A 49 2.89 3.95 4.36
N THR A 50 3.35 5.14 4.72
CA THR A 50 4.77 5.45 4.92
C THR A 50 5.37 4.55 6.01
N TYR A 51 4.71 4.43 7.18
CA TYR A 51 5.20 3.60 8.28
C TYR A 51 5.15 2.11 7.97
N PHE A 52 4.06 1.66 7.31
CA PHE A 52 3.94 0.30 6.82
C PHE A 52 5.09 -0.05 5.85
N LEU A 53 5.37 0.80 4.86
CA LEU A 53 6.43 0.59 3.88
C LEU A 53 7.81 0.65 4.53
N ALA A 54 8.04 1.59 5.44
CA ALA A 54 9.29 1.69 6.19
C ALA A 54 9.61 0.39 6.92
N ALA A 55 8.62 -0.17 7.61
CA ALA A 55 8.78 -1.43 8.33
C ALA A 55 8.87 -2.65 7.40
N ALA A 56 8.10 -2.68 6.31
CA ALA A 56 8.11 -3.76 5.33
C ALA A 56 9.45 -3.86 4.62
N VAL A 57 9.97 -2.73 4.12
CA VAL A 57 11.28 -2.66 3.46
C VAL A 57 12.38 -3.02 4.45
N THR A 58 12.35 -2.47 5.66
CA THR A 58 13.38 -2.77 6.67
C THR A 58 13.36 -4.23 7.09
N SER A 59 12.17 -4.81 7.33
CA SER A 59 12.03 -6.22 7.71
C SER A 59 12.39 -7.16 6.56
N TRP A 60 12.10 -6.74 5.33
CA TRP A 60 12.61 -7.39 4.13
C TRP A 60 14.13 -7.41 4.17
N TRP A 61 14.84 -6.29 4.29
CA TRP A 61 16.32 -6.31 4.25
C TRP A 61 16.99 -6.99 5.45
N THR A 62 16.45 -6.80 6.64
CA THR A 62 17.07 -7.27 7.90
C THR A 62 16.62 -8.65 8.35
N CYS A 63 15.54 -9.18 7.77
CA CYS A 63 14.90 -10.41 8.24
C CYS A 63 14.36 -10.32 9.69
N ARG A 64 14.21 -9.13 10.28
CA ARG A 64 13.76 -8.95 11.67
C ARG A 64 12.56 -8.01 11.70
N ILE A 65 11.41 -8.50 12.17
CA ILE A 65 10.17 -7.71 12.31
C ILE A 65 10.41 -6.54 13.27
N GLY A 66 11.05 -6.80 14.42
CA GLY A 66 11.34 -5.76 15.40
C GLY A 66 12.22 -4.62 14.86
N ALA A 67 13.10 -4.89 13.90
CA ALA A 67 13.88 -3.82 13.25
C ALA A 67 12.99 -2.93 12.36
N GLY A 68 12.00 -3.50 11.68
CA GLY A 68 11.02 -2.74 10.90
C GLY A 68 10.10 -1.88 11.77
N VAL A 69 9.56 -2.45 12.85
CA VAL A 69 8.74 -1.71 13.82
C VAL A 69 9.53 -0.53 14.40
N LEU A 70 10.78 -0.77 14.81
CA LEU A 70 11.64 0.28 15.37
C LEU A 70 11.93 1.39 14.35
N VAL A 71 12.15 1.05 13.08
CA VAL A 71 12.34 2.06 12.02
C VAL A 71 11.08 2.89 11.79
N ALA A 72 9.89 2.28 11.81
CA ALA A 72 8.63 3.00 11.68
C ALA A 72 8.39 3.96 12.85
N ILE A 73 8.67 3.54 14.09
CA ILE A 73 8.56 4.39 15.28
C ILE A 73 9.57 5.55 15.23
N ILE A 74 10.82 5.29 14.86
CA ILE A 74 11.83 6.37 14.76
C ILE A 74 11.46 7.34 13.63
N ALA A 75 10.94 6.84 12.50
CA ALA A 75 10.45 7.68 11.42
C ALA A 75 9.28 8.57 11.87
N SER A 76 8.34 8.05 12.68
CA SER A 76 7.23 8.84 13.20
C SER A 76 7.69 9.91 14.18
N LEU A 77 8.70 9.63 15.01
CA LEU A 77 9.32 10.62 15.89
C LEU A 77 10.01 11.74 15.09
N ILE A 78 10.74 11.40 14.03
CA ILE A 78 11.38 12.39 13.15
C ILE A 78 10.32 13.25 12.45
N GLY A 79 9.25 12.63 11.92
CA GLY A 79 8.14 13.37 11.30
C GLY A 79 7.41 14.28 12.29
N SER A 80 7.20 13.80 13.53
CA SER A 80 6.60 14.59 14.62
C SER A 80 7.48 15.77 15.01
N PHE A 81 8.80 15.60 15.00
CA PHE A 81 9.74 16.70 15.25
C PHE A 81 9.63 17.80 14.19
N ALA A 82 9.44 17.44 12.91
CA ALA A 82 9.19 18.43 11.86
C ALA A 82 7.87 19.19 12.08
N SER A 83 6.83 18.51 12.56
CA SER A 83 5.56 19.15 12.97
C SER A 83 5.77 20.13 14.12
N PHE A 84 6.57 19.79 15.14
CA PHE A 84 6.90 20.70 16.23
C PHE A 84 7.65 21.95 15.76
N ILE A 85 8.60 21.80 14.83
CA ILE A 85 9.31 22.95 14.24
C ILE A 85 8.31 23.87 13.53
N TYR A 86 7.39 23.30 12.74
CA TYR A 86 6.36 24.08 12.06
C TYR A 86 5.48 24.86 13.05
N ALA A 87 4.98 24.20 14.09
CA ALA A 87 4.19 24.85 15.13
C ALA A 87 4.97 25.95 15.86
N ALA A 88 6.25 25.74 16.16
CA ALA A 88 7.10 26.76 16.78
C ALA A 88 7.28 27.98 15.87
N VAL A 89 7.46 27.78 14.57
CA VAL A 89 7.54 28.87 13.58
C VAL A 89 6.22 29.65 13.54
N VAL A 90 5.08 28.96 13.55
CA VAL A 90 3.75 29.57 13.57
C VAL A 90 3.54 30.44 14.81
N LEU A 91 4.00 29.99 15.99
CA LEU A 91 3.87 30.74 17.24
C LEU A 91 4.75 31.99 17.31
N ILE A 92 5.92 31.99 16.66
CA ILE A 92 6.90 33.09 16.74
C ILE A 92 6.60 34.21 15.73
N ALA A 93 5.96 33.91 14.60
CA ALA A 93 5.75 34.87 13.51
C ALA A 93 4.28 34.99 13.05
N PRO A 94 3.30 35.19 13.95
CA PRO A 94 1.88 35.05 13.64
C PRO A 94 1.42 35.92 12.45
N VAL A 95 0.86 35.27 11.42
CA VAL A 95 0.22 35.92 10.27
C VAL A 95 -1.30 35.75 10.40
N ASP A 96 -2.11 36.71 9.94
CA ASP A 96 -3.59 36.62 10.04
C ASP A 96 -4.21 35.37 9.38
N ALA A 97 -3.50 34.77 8.40
CA ALA A 97 -3.85 33.48 7.80
C ALA A 97 -3.73 32.30 8.79
N TRP A 98 -2.86 32.41 9.80
CA TRP A 98 -2.64 31.44 10.88
C TRP A 98 -3.61 31.60 12.06
N SER A 99 -4.72 32.32 11.84
CA SER A 99 -5.77 32.57 12.86
C SER A 99 -6.49 31.31 13.35
N THR A 100 -6.34 30.17 12.66
CA THR A 100 -6.57 28.87 13.27
C THR A 100 -5.45 28.62 14.26
N ARG A 101 -5.71 28.91 15.54
CA ARG A 101 -4.96 28.28 16.64
C ARG A 101 -5.12 26.77 16.43
N ALA A 102 -4.23 26.14 15.67
CA ALA A 102 -3.99 24.72 15.76
C ALA A 102 -3.75 24.51 17.26
N GLY A 103 -4.73 23.90 17.92
CA GLY A 103 -4.73 23.80 19.35
C GLY A 103 -3.39 23.19 19.76
N LEU A 104 -2.69 23.79 20.74
CA LEU A 104 -1.43 23.25 21.23
C LEU A 104 -1.59 21.77 21.66
N ASP A 105 -2.81 21.37 22.02
CA ASP A 105 -3.26 20.01 22.24
C ASP A 105 -3.18 19.10 20.99
N GLU A 106 -3.51 19.58 19.78
CA GLU A 106 -3.35 18.81 18.55
C GLU A 106 -1.86 18.57 18.25
N VAL A 107 -1.03 19.61 18.35
CA VAL A 107 0.41 19.52 18.07
C VAL A 107 1.13 18.62 19.10
N LEU A 108 0.75 18.69 20.38
CA LEU A 108 1.32 17.86 21.44
C LEU A 108 0.77 16.43 21.44
N GLY A 109 -0.46 16.21 20.96
CA GLY A 109 -1.11 14.90 20.86
C GLY A 109 -0.66 14.08 19.64
N VAL A 110 -0.31 14.75 18.54
CA VAL A 110 0.12 14.12 17.27
C VAL A 110 1.25 13.08 17.46
N PRO A 111 2.36 13.35 18.17
CA PRO A 111 3.42 12.36 18.34
C PRO A 111 2.96 11.08 19.04
N VAL A 112 2.09 11.18 20.06
CA VAL A 112 1.60 10.02 20.81
C VAL A 112 0.76 9.13 19.89
N ILE A 113 -0.16 9.73 19.14
CA ILE A 113 -1.00 9.04 18.17
C ILE A 113 -0.13 8.42 17.07
N LEU A 114 0.84 9.17 16.54
CA LEU A 114 1.71 8.68 15.47
C LEU A 114 2.64 7.55 15.94
N VAL A 115 3.08 7.52 17.20
CA VAL A 115 3.83 6.38 17.75
C VAL A 115 2.94 5.13 17.78
N ALA A 116 1.70 5.24 18.28
CA ALA A 116 0.78 4.11 18.29
C ALA A 116 0.44 3.61 16.88
N VAL A 117 0.11 4.53 15.95
CA VAL A 117 -0.17 4.23 14.55
C VAL A 117 1.04 3.61 13.86
N SER A 118 2.24 4.17 14.05
CA SER A 118 3.47 3.65 13.43
C SER A 118 3.89 2.30 14.01
N ALA A 119 3.62 2.03 15.29
CA ALA A 119 3.83 0.71 15.89
C ALA A 119 2.88 -0.33 15.29
N ALA A 120 1.59 0.00 15.15
CA ALA A 120 0.60 -0.88 14.55
C ALA A 120 0.88 -1.14 13.05
N ALA A 121 0.94 -0.07 12.25
CA ALA A 121 1.24 -0.14 10.82
C ALA A 121 2.62 -0.77 10.56
N GLY A 122 3.61 -0.44 11.40
CA GLY A 122 4.96 -1.01 11.33
C GLY A 122 5.02 -2.49 11.70
N THR A 123 4.19 -2.95 12.63
CA THR A 123 4.09 -4.38 12.96
C THR A 123 3.55 -5.15 11.77
N ILE A 124 2.43 -4.70 11.21
CA ILE A 124 1.82 -5.29 10.02
C ILE A 124 2.84 -5.26 8.88
N GLY A 125 3.39 -4.09 8.55
CA GLY A 125 4.41 -3.93 7.51
C GLY A 125 5.61 -4.86 7.72
N GLY A 126 6.09 -5.00 8.96
CA GLY A 126 7.21 -5.88 9.28
C GLY A 126 6.91 -7.36 9.03
N PHE A 127 5.72 -7.84 9.40
CA PHE A 127 5.26 -9.18 9.05
C PHE A 127 5.17 -9.37 7.54
N VAL A 128 4.61 -8.39 6.84
CA VAL A 128 4.51 -8.41 5.37
C VAL A 128 5.88 -8.50 4.72
N GLY A 129 6.81 -7.63 5.09
CA GLY A 129 8.18 -7.65 4.58
C GLY A 129 8.89 -8.98 4.82
N ARG A 130 8.69 -9.58 5.99
CA ARG A 130 9.23 -10.91 6.35
C ARG A 130 8.62 -12.02 5.49
N LEU A 131 7.30 -12.03 5.35
CA LEU A 131 6.54 -13.02 4.57
C LEU A 131 6.93 -12.95 3.10
N LEU A 132 6.91 -11.75 2.53
CA LEU A 132 7.31 -11.45 1.17
C LEU A 132 8.75 -11.91 0.92
N ARG A 133 9.71 -11.66 1.84
CA ARG A 133 11.10 -12.11 1.64
C ARG A 133 11.23 -13.63 1.66
N ARG A 134 10.52 -14.30 2.57
CA ARG A 134 10.48 -15.77 2.60
C ARG A 134 9.91 -16.31 1.28
N GLY A 135 8.78 -15.77 0.83
CA GLY A 135 8.18 -16.13 -0.46
C GLY A 135 9.17 -16.01 -1.62
N ASN A 136 9.77 -14.83 -1.80
CA ASN A 136 10.72 -14.58 -2.89
C ASN A 136 11.97 -15.50 -2.85
N ARG A 137 12.42 -15.91 -1.66
CA ARG A 137 13.58 -16.78 -1.49
C ARG A 137 13.26 -18.24 -1.86
N HIS A 138 12.06 -18.72 -1.58
CA HIS A 138 11.67 -20.12 -1.82
C HIS A 138 11.09 -20.34 -3.21
N SER A 139 10.07 -19.59 -3.62
CA SER A 139 9.50 -19.71 -4.96
C SER A 139 8.71 -18.47 -5.40
N PRO A 140 8.68 -18.16 -6.72
CA PRO A 140 7.80 -17.13 -7.26
C PRO A 140 6.32 -17.35 -6.89
N ALA A 141 5.90 -18.61 -6.77
CA ALA A 141 4.54 -18.97 -6.37
C ALA A 141 4.20 -18.53 -4.94
N MET A 142 5.06 -18.83 -3.96
CA MET A 142 4.84 -18.41 -2.57
C MET A 142 4.84 -16.88 -2.42
N PHE A 143 5.65 -16.18 -3.22
CA PHE A 143 5.61 -14.72 -3.28
C PHE A 143 4.24 -14.22 -3.78
N GLY A 144 3.70 -14.87 -4.81
CA GLY A 144 2.37 -14.56 -5.34
C GLY A 144 1.25 -14.81 -4.31
N ILE A 145 1.28 -15.96 -3.64
CA ILE A 145 0.30 -16.28 -2.57
C ILE A 145 0.36 -15.22 -1.47
N SER A 146 1.57 -14.80 -1.08
CA SER A 146 1.75 -13.81 -0.02
C SER A 146 1.14 -12.45 -0.38
N ILE A 147 1.40 -11.95 -1.59
CA ILE A 147 0.80 -10.68 -2.06
C ILE A 147 -0.72 -10.82 -2.19
N GLY A 148 -1.20 -11.93 -2.78
CA GLY A 148 -2.62 -12.14 -2.99
C GLY A 148 -3.40 -12.24 -1.69
N THR A 149 -2.85 -12.94 -0.70
CA THR A 149 -3.45 -13.08 0.63
C THR A 149 -3.48 -11.73 1.35
N LEU A 150 -2.39 -10.95 1.26
CA LEU A 150 -2.34 -9.61 1.84
C LEU A 150 -3.46 -8.73 1.30
N ILE A 151 -3.53 -8.61 -0.02
CA ILE A 151 -4.43 -7.65 -0.67
C ILE A 151 -5.88 -8.15 -0.62
N GLY A 152 -6.09 -9.45 -0.76
CA GLY A 152 -7.40 -10.06 -0.56
C GLY A 152 -7.91 -9.89 0.87
N GLY A 153 -7.02 -10.08 1.87
CA GLY A 153 -7.35 -9.85 3.27
C GLY A 153 -7.65 -8.38 3.57
N MET A 154 -6.87 -7.45 3.02
CA MET A 154 -7.13 -6.01 3.13
C MET A 154 -8.48 -5.64 2.52
N ASN A 155 -8.82 -6.19 1.34
CA ASN A 155 -10.10 -5.96 0.68
C ASN A 155 -11.29 -6.44 1.53
N LEU A 156 -11.17 -7.62 2.15
CA LEU A 156 -12.19 -8.16 3.06
C LEU A 156 -12.33 -7.29 4.32
N LEU A 157 -11.22 -6.87 4.91
CA LEU A 157 -11.21 -6.05 6.12
C LEU A 157 -11.79 -4.66 5.86
N ASP A 158 -11.41 -4.02 4.76
CA ASP A 158 -11.93 -2.70 4.39
C ASP A 158 -13.44 -2.75 4.15
N THR A 159 -13.92 -3.81 3.48
CA THR A 159 -15.37 -4.03 3.32
C THR A 159 -16.09 -4.22 4.65
N ALA A 160 -15.47 -4.89 5.61
CA ALA A 160 -16.04 -5.09 6.94
C ALA A 160 -16.13 -3.77 7.74
N MET A 161 -15.15 -2.87 7.58
CA MET A 161 -15.11 -1.58 8.28
C MET A 161 -15.96 -0.50 7.59
N HIS A 162 -16.02 -0.51 6.27
CA HIS A 162 -16.68 0.51 5.45
C HIS A 162 -17.65 -0.13 4.43
N PRO A 163 -18.70 -0.84 4.88
CA PRO A 163 -19.50 -1.69 4.00
C PRO A 163 -20.32 -0.93 2.95
N PHE A 164 -20.56 0.38 3.16
CA PHE A 164 -21.32 1.24 2.24
C PHE A 164 -20.45 2.20 1.42
N ALA A 165 -19.13 2.24 1.65
CA ALA A 165 -18.25 3.15 0.92
C ALA A 165 -17.97 2.59 -0.48
N ASP A 166 -18.27 3.34 -1.53
CA ASP A 166 -17.97 2.95 -2.90
C ASP A 166 -16.45 2.79 -3.13
N ASP A 167 -16.09 2.00 -4.13
CA ASP A 167 -14.70 1.77 -4.49
C ASP A 167 -14.13 3.03 -5.16
N ASP A 168 -13.27 3.76 -4.44
CA ASP A 168 -12.65 4.99 -4.93
C ASP A 168 -11.66 4.69 -6.07
N ALA A 169 -11.88 5.30 -7.23
CA ALA A 169 -11.07 5.09 -8.42
C ALA A 169 -9.60 5.53 -8.24
N ALA A 170 -9.33 6.59 -7.48
CA ALA A 170 -7.99 7.04 -7.18
C ALA A 170 -7.27 6.06 -6.25
N LEU A 171 -7.96 5.54 -5.22
CA LEU A 171 -7.42 4.49 -4.36
C LEU A 171 -7.14 3.20 -5.15
N MET A 172 -8.03 2.81 -6.07
CA MET A 172 -7.80 1.69 -6.97
C MET A 172 -6.54 1.89 -7.83
N LEU A 173 -6.33 3.11 -8.37
CA LEU A 173 -5.13 3.42 -9.14
C LEU A 173 -3.85 3.29 -8.29
N VAL A 174 -3.90 3.76 -7.04
CA VAL A 174 -2.79 3.61 -6.07
C VAL A 174 -2.52 2.14 -5.78
N TYR A 175 -3.55 1.32 -5.58
CA TYR A 175 -3.39 -0.13 -5.40
C TYR A 175 -2.78 -0.80 -6.62
N VAL A 176 -3.22 -0.45 -7.83
CA VAL A 176 -2.64 -0.96 -9.09
C VAL A 176 -1.18 -0.53 -9.22
N GLY A 177 -0.84 0.72 -8.94
CA GLY A 177 0.54 1.21 -8.96
C GLY A 177 1.44 0.49 -7.94
N GLY A 178 0.97 0.34 -6.70
CA GLY A 178 1.68 -0.40 -5.65
C GLY A 178 1.89 -1.87 -5.99
N LEU A 179 0.88 -2.50 -6.60
CA LEU A 179 0.96 -3.84 -7.15
C LEU A 179 2.05 -3.94 -8.22
N LEU A 180 2.00 -3.11 -9.27
CA LEU A 180 3.01 -3.09 -10.34
C LEU A 180 4.44 -2.93 -9.79
N LEU A 181 4.63 -2.08 -8.79
CA LEU A 181 5.92 -1.90 -8.11
C LEU A 181 6.38 -3.19 -7.39
N LEU A 182 5.52 -3.79 -6.56
CA LEU A 182 5.81 -5.06 -5.88
C LEU A 182 6.15 -6.18 -6.86
N TRP A 183 5.51 -6.18 -8.03
CA TRP A 183 5.75 -7.17 -9.08
C TRP A 183 7.10 -6.97 -9.77
N SER A 184 7.49 -5.71 -9.96
CA SER A 184 8.78 -5.33 -10.53
C SER A 184 9.94 -5.78 -9.63
N ILE A 185 9.76 -5.75 -8.30
CA ILE A 185 10.74 -6.25 -7.31
C ILE A 185 10.98 -7.76 -7.46
N ALA A 186 9.93 -8.55 -7.74
CA ALA A 186 10.08 -9.99 -7.99
C ALA A 186 10.93 -10.26 -9.24
N GLY A 187 10.65 -9.53 -10.33
CA GLY A 187 11.40 -9.63 -11.58
C GLY A 187 12.87 -9.26 -11.40
N PHE A 188 13.15 -8.17 -10.67
CA PHE A 188 14.51 -7.76 -10.32
C PHE A 188 15.26 -8.85 -9.54
N GLY A 189 14.62 -9.45 -8.53
CA GLY A 189 15.21 -10.51 -7.72
C GLY A 189 15.43 -11.84 -8.48
N ALA A 190 14.60 -12.15 -9.47
CA ALA A 190 14.75 -13.33 -10.33
C ALA A 190 15.88 -13.11 -11.36
N ALA A 191 15.90 -11.96 -12.05
CA ALA A 191 16.94 -11.60 -13.01
C ALA A 191 18.34 -11.49 -12.38
N GLY A 192 18.41 -11.09 -11.11
CA GLY A 192 19.64 -11.09 -10.33
C GLY A 192 20.24 -12.49 -10.16
N ARG A 193 19.39 -13.53 -10.05
CA ARG A 193 19.80 -14.92 -9.82
C ARG A 193 20.16 -15.66 -11.11
N THR A 194 19.32 -15.57 -12.14
CA THR A 194 19.48 -16.40 -13.36
C THR A 194 20.16 -15.67 -14.52
N ARG A 195 20.29 -14.33 -14.44
CA ARG A 195 20.83 -13.46 -15.50
C ARG A 195 20.07 -13.49 -16.83
N ARG A 196 18.86 -14.06 -16.88
CA ARG A 196 18.03 -14.16 -18.09
C ARG A 196 16.73 -13.38 -17.92
N LEU A 197 16.43 -12.50 -18.88
CA LEU A 197 15.19 -11.72 -18.89
C LEU A 197 13.95 -12.62 -19.01
N ALA A 198 14.05 -13.69 -19.81
CA ALA A 198 12.97 -14.67 -19.98
C ALA A 198 12.56 -15.33 -18.65
N ASP A 199 13.51 -15.59 -17.75
CA ASP A 199 13.20 -16.18 -16.44
C ASP A 199 12.55 -15.15 -15.50
N ALA A 200 12.92 -13.88 -15.62
CA ALA A 200 12.26 -12.78 -14.89
C ALA A 200 10.82 -12.57 -15.37
N MET A 201 10.57 -12.68 -16.67
CA MET A 201 9.22 -12.65 -17.26
C MET A 201 8.37 -13.83 -16.79
N LYS A 202 8.92 -15.06 -16.85
CA LYS A 202 8.24 -16.27 -16.37
C LYS A 202 7.93 -16.19 -14.88
N ALA A 203 8.90 -15.78 -14.06
CA ALA A 203 8.69 -15.59 -12.63
C ALA A 203 7.63 -14.52 -12.36
N GLY A 204 7.69 -13.39 -13.07
CA GLY A 204 6.67 -12.34 -13.00
C GLY A 204 5.26 -12.86 -13.31
N ALA A 205 5.11 -13.58 -14.43
CA ALA A 205 3.84 -14.17 -14.85
C ALA A 205 3.28 -15.16 -13.80
N ILE A 206 4.12 -16.04 -13.25
CA ILE A 206 3.72 -17.01 -12.21
C ILE A 206 3.24 -16.30 -10.94
N VAL A 207 4.02 -15.35 -10.42
CA VAL A 207 3.63 -14.58 -9.22
C VAL A 207 2.29 -13.89 -9.50
N GLY A 208 2.06 -13.51 -10.75
CA GLY A 208 0.86 -12.83 -11.20
C GLY A 208 -0.41 -13.58 -11.20
N VAL A 209 -0.43 -14.65 -11.98
CA VAL A 209 -1.55 -15.57 -12.01
C VAL A 209 -1.91 -15.96 -10.59
N ILE A 210 -0.92 -16.27 -9.75
CA ILE A 210 -1.17 -16.72 -8.37
C ILE A 210 -1.70 -15.61 -7.47
N THR A 211 -1.13 -14.40 -7.53
CA THR A 211 -1.64 -13.28 -6.71
C THR A 211 -3.07 -12.94 -7.09
N ILE A 212 -3.35 -12.86 -8.39
CA ILE A 212 -4.68 -12.52 -8.88
C ILE A 212 -5.65 -13.65 -8.58
N ALA A 213 -5.25 -14.92 -8.70
CA ALA A 213 -6.08 -16.06 -8.29
C ALA A 213 -6.47 -15.97 -6.81
N VAL A 214 -5.50 -15.73 -5.92
CA VAL A 214 -5.78 -15.62 -4.47
C VAL A 214 -6.63 -14.39 -4.16
N PHE A 215 -6.33 -13.24 -4.78
CA PHE A 215 -7.15 -12.03 -4.63
C PHE A 215 -8.59 -12.26 -5.15
N HIS A 216 -8.75 -12.95 -6.28
CA HIS A 216 -10.05 -13.23 -6.88
C HIS A 216 -10.88 -14.16 -6.01
N VAL A 217 -10.27 -15.16 -5.37
CA VAL A 217 -10.92 -15.99 -4.35
C VAL A 217 -11.40 -15.12 -3.18
N ALA A 218 -10.58 -14.20 -2.70
CA ALA A 218 -10.99 -13.25 -1.65
C ALA A 218 -12.13 -12.34 -2.10
N SER A 219 -12.15 -11.90 -3.36
CA SER A 219 -13.26 -11.12 -3.93
C SER A 219 -14.55 -11.91 -4.02
N ILE A 220 -14.49 -13.20 -4.38
CA ILE A 220 -15.66 -14.10 -4.34
C ILE A 220 -16.14 -14.29 -2.90
N ALA A 221 -15.23 -14.47 -1.95
CA ALA A 221 -15.55 -14.55 -0.53
C ALA A 221 -16.22 -13.26 -0.03
N ARG A 222 -15.69 -12.09 -0.41
CA ARG A 222 -16.24 -10.77 -0.09
C ARG A 222 -17.70 -10.68 -0.50
N ILE A 223 -18.01 -11.07 -1.73
CA ILE A 223 -19.39 -11.07 -2.23
C ILE A 223 -20.26 -11.98 -1.38
N ASN A 224 -19.81 -13.19 -1.10
CA ASN A 224 -20.64 -14.16 -0.37
C ASN A 224 -20.86 -13.79 1.10
N PHE A 225 -19.91 -13.12 1.75
CA PHE A 225 -20.03 -12.68 3.14
C PHE A 225 -20.77 -11.34 3.29
N PHE A 226 -20.60 -10.42 2.35
CA PHE A 226 -21.09 -9.05 2.48
C PHE A 226 -22.20 -8.68 1.49
N LEU A 227 -22.73 -9.63 0.70
CA LEU A 227 -23.73 -9.36 -0.35
C LEU A 227 -24.90 -8.52 0.15
N ASP A 228 -25.41 -8.87 1.33
CA ASP A 228 -26.62 -8.26 1.88
C ASP A 228 -26.41 -6.77 2.19
N THR A 229 -25.17 -6.33 2.34
CA THR A 229 -24.78 -4.94 2.57
C THR A 229 -24.29 -4.26 1.29
N ILE A 230 -23.36 -4.88 0.55
CA ILE A 230 -22.72 -4.24 -0.62
C ILE A 230 -23.66 -4.08 -1.81
N ARG A 231 -24.77 -4.84 -1.88
CA ARG A 231 -25.77 -4.69 -2.95
C ARG A 231 -26.41 -3.31 -3.03
N TYR A 232 -26.33 -2.51 -1.98
CA TYR A 232 -26.90 -1.16 -1.94
C TYR A 232 -25.94 -0.07 -2.42
N ARG A 233 -24.71 -0.43 -2.79
CA ARG A 233 -23.70 0.50 -3.28
C ARG A 233 -23.93 0.87 -4.75
N ASP A 234 -23.41 2.01 -5.16
CA ASP A 234 -23.67 2.55 -6.50
C ASP A 234 -22.92 1.78 -7.59
N ASP A 235 -21.74 1.25 -7.25
CA ASP A 235 -20.95 0.37 -8.13
C ASP A 235 -21.64 -0.98 -8.43
N TRP A 236 -22.63 -1.40 -7.63
CA TRP A 236 -23.41 -2.62 -7.85
C TRP A 236 -24.61 -2.44 -8.78
N ARG A 237 -25.03 -1.20 -9.10
CA ARG A 237 -26.22 -0.92 -9.92
C ARG A 237 -26.19 -1.63 -11.27
N ASN A 238 -25.03 -1.64 -11.94
CA ASN A 238 -24.87 -2.31 -13.23
C ASN A 238 -24.99 -3.84 -13.12
N LEU A 239 -24.54 -4.43 -12.01
CA LEU A 239 -24.65 -5.87 -11.79
C LEU A 239 -26.10 -6.25 -11.49
N LEU A 240 -26.80 -5.45 -10.67
CA LEU A 240 -28.21 -5.62 -10.37
C LEU A 240 -29.09 -5.52 -11.63
N ALA A 241 -28.85 -4.53 -12.49
CA ALA A 241 -29.57 -4.40 -13.75
C ALA A 241 -29.39 -5.64 -14.65
N ARG A 242 -28.20 -6.23 -14.69
CA ARG A 242 -27.97 -7.48 -15.43
C ARG A 242 -28.59 -8.69 -14.73
N PHE A 243 -28.62 -8.72 -13.40
CA PHE A 243 -29.29 -9.76 -12.62
C PHE A 243 -30.79 -9.82 -12.94
N ASP A 244 -31.46 -8.66 -12.94
CA ASP A 244 -32.90 -8.57 -13.23
C ASP A 244 -33.24 -9.09 -14.64
N ALA A 245 -32.30 -8.94 -15.59
CA ALA A 245 -32.43 -9.46 -16.94
C ALA A 245 -31.92 -10.90 -17.13
N SER A 246 -31.30 -11.52 -16.12
CA SER A 246 -30.57 -12.78 -16.25
C SER A 246 -31.40 -14.05 -16.07
N GLY A 247 -32.58 -13.94 -15.44
CA GLY A 247 -33.41 -15.08 -15.06
C GLY A 247 -32.89 -15.91 -13.87
N PHE A 248 -31.81 -15.50 -13.20
CA PHE A 248 -31.33 -16.16 -11.98
C PHE A 248 -32.28 -15.88 -10.81
N HIS A 249 -32.57 -16.92 -10.00
CA HIS A 249 -33.43 -16.76 -8.81
C HIS A 249 -32.70 -16.21 -7.57
N SER A 250 -31.36 -16.18 -7.59
CA SER A 250 -30.55 -15.74 -6.46
C SER A 250 -29.45 -14.80 -6.94
N LEU A 251 -29.45 -13.59 -6.37
CA LEU A 251 -28.40 -12.60 -6.64
C LEU A 251 -27.02 -13.13 -6.24
N ARG A 252 -26.92 -13.91 -5.16
CA ARG A 252 -25.65 -14.50 -4.71
C ARG A 252 -25.07 -15.47 -5.73
N THR A 253 -25.94 -16.31 -6.30
CA THR A 253 -25.56 -17.28 -7.34
C THR A 253 -25.15 -16.55 -8.62
N TYR A 254 -25.91 -15.53 -9.03
CA TYR A 254 -25.61 -14.74 -10.22
C TYR A 254 -24.28 -13.97 -10.08
N ALA A 255 -24.07 -13.26 -8.97
CA ALA A 255 -22.84 -12.53 -8.72
C ALA A 255 -21.61 -13.47 -8.68
N THR A 256 -21.73 -14.63 -8.05
CA THR A 256 -20.67 -15.65 -8.05
C THR A 256 -20.40 -16.16 -9.46
N TYR A 257 -21.44 -16.40 -10.27
CA TYR A 257 -21.30 -16.80 -11.67
C TYR A 257 -20.58 -15.75 -12.50
N GLU A 258 -20.95 -14.47 -12.40
CA GLU A 258 -20.30 -13.38 -13.14
C GLU A 258 -18.81 -13.25 -12.77
N TYR A 259 -18.47 -13.35 -11.48
CA TYR A 259 -17.07 -13.33 -11.04
C TYR A 259 -16.30 -14.57 -11.52
N MET A 260 -16.91 -15.76 -11.50
CA MET A 260 -16.31 -16.98 -12.04
C MET A 260 -16.08 -16.87 -13.55
N ARG A 261 -17.06 -16.34 -14.29
CA ARG A 261 -17.00 -16.11 -15.74
C ARG A 261 -15.88 -15.15 -16.13
N MET A 262 -15.62 -14.12 -15.31
CA MET A 262 -14.52 -13.18 -15.54
C MET A 262 -13.14 -13.73 -15.17
N THR A 263 -13.04 -14.87 -14.49
CA THR A 263 -11.78 -15.45 -14.01
C THR A 263 -10.71 -15.58 -15.11
N PRO A 264 -10.98 -16.12 -16.31
CA PRO A 264 -9.95 -16.26 -17.34
C PRO A 264 -9.38 -14.91 -17.80
N ILE A 265 -10.24 -13.89 -17.92
CA ILE A 265 -9.84 -12.54 -18.31
C ILE A 265 -8.96 -11.92 -17.23
N VAL A 266 -9.40 -12.01 -15.97
CA VAL A 266 -8.71 -11.44 -14.81
C VAL A 266 -7.33 -12.11 -14.60
N LEU A 267 -7.26 -13.44 -14.71
CA LEU A 267 -5.98 -14.16 -14.66
C LEU A 267 -5.07 -13.83 -15.85
N GLY A 268 -5.63 -13.67 -17.05
CA GLY A 268 -4.90 -13.26 -18.25
C GLY A 268 -4.28 -11.87 -18.10
N LEU A 269 -5.04 -10.90 -17.59
CA LEU A 269 -4.54 -9.56 -17.26
C LEU A 269 -3.44 -9.62 -16.19
N GLY A 270 -3.62 -10.46 -15.17
CA GLY A 270 -2.61 -10.72 -14.14
C GLY A 270 -1.29 -11.26 -14.71
N ALA A 271 -1.37 -12.21 -15.65
CA ALA A 271 -0.20 -12.77 -16.33
C ALA A 271 0.50 -11.71 -17.19
N PHE A 272 -0.27 -10.97 -18.00
CA PHE A 272 0.25 -9.98 -18.95
C PHE A 272 0.91 -8.79 -18.25
N GLY A 273 0.19 -8.12 -17.34
CA GLY A 273 0.70 -6.94 -16.62
C GLY A 273 1.99 -7.23 -15.84
N ARG A 274 2.17 -8.48 -15.40
CA ARG A 274 3.36 -8.90 -14.65
C ARG A 274 4.47 -9.49 -15.46
N ALA A 275 4.20 -10.04 -16.63
CA ALA A 275 5.26 -10.29 -17.58
C ALA A 275 5.98 -8.98 -17.91
N ILE A 276 5.22 -7.89 -18.10
CA ILE A 276 5.75 -6.53 -18.34
C ILE A 276 6.51 -6.02 -17.11
N SER A 277 5.89 -6.03 -15.93
CA SER A 277 6.54 -5.56 -14.69
C SER A 277 7.81 -6.37 -14.36
N GLY A 278 7.76 -7.69 -14.59
CA GLY A 278 8.90 -8.58 -14.43
C GLY A 278 10.04 -8.29 -15.41
N ALA A 279 9.71 -7.96 -16.66
CA ALA A 279 10.68 -7.52 -17.65
C ALA A 279 11.33 -6.19 -17.24
N LEU A 280 10.56 -5.20 -16.79
CA LEU A 280 11.06 -3.92 -16.31
C LEU A 280 12.03 -4.11 -15.12
N GLY A 281 11.63 -4.87 -14.11
CA GLY A 281 12.50 -5.20 -12.97
C GLY A 281 13.78 -5.93 -13.41
N GLY A 282 13.66 -6.85 -14.37
CA GLY A 282 14.81 -7.56 -14.93
C GLY A 282 15.79 -6.66 -15.70
N ALA A 283 15.27 -5.71 -16.47
CA ALA A 283 16.07 -4.73 -17.21
C ALA A 283 16.84 -3.81 -16.25
N VAL A 284 16.20 -3.30 -15.19
CA VAL A 284 16.88 -2.48 -14.16
C VAL A 284 17.98 -3.28 -13.45
N SER A 285 17.75 -4.57 -13.18
CA SER A 285 18.77 -5.47 -12.62
C SER A 285 19.97 -5.66 -13.56
N GLY A 286 19.75 -5.66 -14.87
CA GLY A 286 20.82 -5.69 -15.87
C GLY A 286 21.66 -4.41 -15.84
N ALA A 287 21.01 -3.25 -15.94
CA ALA A 287 21.68 -1.95 -16.02
C ALA A 287 22.48 -1.58 -14.77
N THR A 288 21.98 -1.92 -13.58
CA THR A 288 22.70 -1.68 -12.31
C THR A 288 23.97 -2.52 -12.15
N ARG A 289 24.10 -3.61 -12.92
CA ARG A 289 25.31 -4.45 -12.94
C ARG A 289 26.37 -3.93 -13.91
N THR A 290 25.96 -3.39 -15.06
CA THR A 290 26.92 -2.83 -16.03
C THR A 290 27.56 -1.53 -15.51
N SER A 291 26.86 -0.77 -14.67
CA SER A 291 27.41 0.44 -14.05
C SER A 291 28.35 0.19 -12.86
N SER A 292 28.37 -1.02 -12.31
CA SER A 292 29.21 -1.38 -11.15
C SER A 292 30.46 -2.18 -11.52
N SER A 293 30.70 -2.47 -12.81
CA SER A 293 32.01 -2.97 -13.23
C SER A 293 33.01 -1.81 -13.26
N PRO A 294 34.16 -1.89 -12.56
CA PRO A 294 35.20 -0.89 -12.68
C PRO A 294 35.62 -0.80 -14.15
N SER A 295 35.65 0.41 -14.72
CA SER A 295 36.49 0.67 -15.89
C SER A 295 37.91 0.30 -15.48
N ARG A 296 38.50 -0.65 -16.21
CA ARG A 296 39.86 -1.15 -15.98
C ARG A 296 40.88 -0.04 -15.86
#